data_AF-A0A9Q2NQD8-F1
#
_entry.id   AF-A0A9Q2NQD8-F1
#
_cell.length_a   1.000
_cell.length_b   1.000
_cell.length_c   1.000
_cell.angle_alpha   90.00
_cell.angle_beta   90.00
_cell.angle_gamma   90.00
#
_symmetry.space_group_name_H-M   'P 1'
#
loop_
_entity.id
_entity.type
_entity.pdbx_description
1 polymer ?
#
loop_
_entity_poly.entity_id
_entity_poly.type
_entity_poly.pdbx_seq_one_letter_code
_entity_poly.pdbx_strand_id
1 'polypeptide(L)'
;MADPIVLPPRLDLSSVPAVLTELTARPADESLVLDASQVVHFGALGMQVILSAFKTAGDRIQLINVSDKVLEQMRWMGMTPETIAEVAT
;
A
#
# COMPACT_ATOMS: atom_id res chain seq x y z
N MET A 1 8.62 -9.38 -13.97
CA MET A 1 7.80 -9.26 -12.75
C MET A 1 8.68 -8.60 -11.71
N ALA A 2 8.23 -7.49 -11.11
CA ALA A 2 8.95 -6.86 -10.00
C ALA A 2 8.86 -7.74 -8.75
N ASP A 3 9.92 -7.75 -7.95
CA ASP A 3 9.95 -8.51 -6.68
C ASP A 3 9.04 -7.82 -5.66
N PRO A 4 7.98 -8.49 -5.16
CA PRO A 4 6.96 -7.84 -4.35
C PRO A 4 7.47 -7.42 -2.97
N ILE A 5 7.05 -6.23 -2.54
CA ILE A 5 7.21 -5.76 -1.16
C ILE A 5 6.10 -6.39 -0.33
N VAL A 6 6.45 -7.34 0.55
CA VAL A 6 5.48 -8.01 1.42
C VAL A 6 5.14 -7.08 2.59
N LEU A 7 3.88 -6.62 2.63
CA LEU A 7 3.43 -5.71 3.67
C LEU A 7 3.31 -6.44 5.02
N PRO A 8 3.66 -5.77 6.13
CA PRO A 8 3.64 -6.37 7.45
C PRO A 8 2.21 -6.65 7.94
N PRO A 9 2.01 -7.60 8.88
CA PRO A 9 0.67 -7.96 9.35
C PRO A 9 -0.13 -6.80 9.96
N ARG A 10 0.56 -5.83 10.53
CA ARG A 10 -0.03 -4.55 10.92
C ARG A 10 0.59 -3.45 10.09
N LEU A 11 -0.21 -2.64 9.43
CA LEU A 11 0.21 -1.46 8.70
C LEU A 11 -0.24 -0.21 9.46
N ASP A 12 0.57 0.21 10.44
CA ASP A 12 0.27 1.27 11.39
C ASP A 12 1.56 2.03 11.78
N LEU A 13 1.47 2.89 12.80
CA LEU A 13 2.61 3.69 13.29
C LEU A 13 3.87 2.86 13.56
N SER A 14 3.72 1.62 14.03
CA SER A 14 4.85 0.76 14.42
C SER A 14 5.60 0.18 13.22
N SER A 15 4.95 0.02 12.07
CA SER A 15 5.50 -0.67 10.90
C SER A 15 5.74 0.23 9.69
N VAL A 16 5.04 1.36 9.61
CA VAL A 16 5.18 2.37 8.56
C VAL A 16 6.64 2.79 8.29
N PRO A 17 7.50 3.03 9.30
CA PRO A 17 8.89 3.43 9.05
C PRO A 17 9.70 2.40 8.23
N ALA A 18 9.46 1.10 8.48
CA ALA A 18 10.14 0.03 7.74
C ALA A 18 9.62 -0.04 6.30
N VAL A 19 8.29 0.06 6.12
CA VAL A 19 7.66 0.06 4.79
C VAL A 19 8.12 1.25 3.94
N LEU A 20 8.20 2.44 4.53
CA LEU A 20 8.73 3.63 3.85
C LEU A 20 10.20 3.45 3.42
N THR A 21 11.02 2.84 4.30
CA THR A 21 12.41 2.54 3.96
C THR A 21 12.51 1.62 2.75
N GLU A 22 11.67 0.58 2.69
CA GLU A 22 11.66 -0.35 1.58
C GLU A 22 11.15 0.28 0.27
N LEU A 23 10.08 1.08 0.35
CA LEU A 23 9.55 1.82 -0.80
C LEU A 23 10.57 2.79 -1.39
N THR A 24 11.28 3.54 -0.53
CA THR A 24 12.28 4.53 -0.97
C THR A 24 13.60 3.92 -1.44
N ALA A 25 13.88 2.67 -1.06
CA ALA A 25 15.04 1.93 -1.55
C ALA A 25 14.85 1.42 -2.99
N ARG A 26 13.61 1.36 -3.49
CA ARG A 26 13.34 0.93 -4.87
C ARG A 26 13.72 2.04 -5.86
N PRO A 27 14.31 1.70 -7.02
CA PRO A 27 14.54 2.64 -8.10
C PRO A 27 13.27 3.37 -8.52
N ALA A 28 13.39 4.67 -8.79
CA ALA A 28 12.26 5.53 -9.10
C ALA A 28 11.47 5.08 -10.34
N ASP A 29 12.09 4.35 -11.27
CA ASP A 29 11.52 3.93 -12.55
C ASP A 29 10.97 2.48 -12.53
N GLU A 30 11.22 1.72 -11.45
CA GLU A 30 10.79 0.33 -11.34
C GLU A 30 9.27 0.24 -11.07
N SER A 31 8.63 -0.82 -11.57
CA SER A 31 7.27 -1.16 -11.15
C SER A 31 7.27 -1.65 -9.70
N LEU A 32 6.29 -1.22 -8.92
CA LEU A 32 6.12 -1.59 -7.52
C LEU A 32 4.93 -2.54 -7.37
N VAL A 33 5.16 -3.67 -6.70
CA VAL A 33 4.10 -4.60 -6.33
C VAL A 33 4.09 -4.69 -4.81
N LEU A 34 2.98 -4.26 -4.20
CA LEU A 34 2.76 -4.33 -2.76
C LEU A 34 1.87 -5.54 -2.46
N ASP A 35 2.38 -6.51 -1.73
CA ASP A 35 1.64 -7.72 -1.36
C ASP A 35 1.01 -7.57 0.03
N ALA A 36 -0.32 -7.50 0.08
CA ALA A 36 -1.10 -7.34 1.30
C ALA A 36 -1.53 -8.67 1.95
N SER A 37 -1.03 -9.82 1.47
CA SER A 37 -1.47 -11.16 1.92
C SER A 37 -1.33 -11.40 3.43
N GLN A 38 -0.35 -10.75 4.07
CA GLN A 38 -0.12 -10.88 5.51
C GLN A 38 -0.91 -9.87 6.34
N VAL A 39 -1.48 -8.82 5.72
CA VAL A 39 -2.06 -7.68 6.41
C VAL A 39 -3.39 -8.06 7.06
N VAL A 40 -3.47 -7.90 8.38
CA VAL A 40 -4.66 -8.16 9.20
C VAL A 40 -5.17 -6.93 9.93
N HIS A 41 -4.35 -5.87 10.00
CA HIS A 41 -4.71 -4.57 10.56
C HIS A 41 -4.15 -3.46 9.67
N PHE A 42 -5.04 -2.62 9.17
CA PHE A 42 -4.72 -1.52 8.27
C PHE A 42 -5.16 -0.21 8.92
N GLY A 43 -4.19 0.55 9.43
CA GLY A 43 -4.42 1.81 10.13
C GLY A 43 -4.34 3.03 9.20
N ALA A 44 -4.76 4.19 9.70
CA ALA A 44 -4.80 5.44 8.94
C ALA A 44 -3.42 5.89 8.43
N LEU A 45 -2.36 5.73 9.22
CA LEU A 45 -0.99 6.03 8.76
C LEU A 45 -0.54 5.07 7.66
N GLY A 46 -0.89 3.79 7.76
CA GLY A 46 -0.69 2.82 6.68
C GLY A 46 -1.36 3.27 5.39
N MET A 47 -2.62 3.74 5.48
CA MET A 47 -3.35 4.29 4.34
C MET A 47 -2.61 5.47 3.69
N GLN A 48 -2.14 6.42 4.49
CA GLN A 48 -1.42 7.59 3.98
C GLN A 48 -0.14 7.20 3.22
N VAL A 49 0.59 6.20 3.71
CA VAL A 49 1.79 5.67 3.04
C VAL A 49 1.44 5.05 1.70
N ILE A 50 0.41 4.20 1.66
CA ILE A 50 -0.04 3.56 0.41
C ILE A 50 -0.51 4.61 -0.59
N LEU A 51 -1.37 5.55 -0.18
CA LEU A 51 -1.84 6.64 -1.04
C LEU A 51 -0.68 7.49 -1.58
N SER A 52 0.30 7.81 -0.73
CA SER A 52 1.50 8.53 -1.17
C SER A 52 2.30 7.74 -2.19
N ALA A 53 2.46 6.42 -2.00
CA ALA A 53 3.16 5.56 -2.94
C ALA A 53 2.43 5.48 -4.29
N PHE A 54 1.09 5.35 -4.27
CA PHE A 54 0.26 5.39 -5.48
C PHE A 54 0.39 6.72 -6.22
N LYS A 55 0.35 7.84 -5.50
CA LYS A 55 0.55 9.17 -6.08
C LYS A 55 1.95 9.36 -6.68
N THR A 56 2.99 8.79 -6.09
CA THR A 56 4.38 8.93 -6.57
C THR A 56 4.67 8.01 -7.76
N ALA A 57 4.19 6.78 -7.74
CA ALA A 57 4.50 5.78 -8.76
C ALA A 57 3.52 5.77 -9.93
N GLY A 58 2.30 6.30 -9.76
CA GLY A 58 1.25 6.30 -10.78
C GLY A 58 0.87 4.87 -11.20
N ASP A 59 0.72 4.64 -12.50
CA ASP A 59 0.37 3.33 -13.08
C ASP A 59 1.40 2.22 -12.85
N ARG A 60 2.56 2.55 -12.27
CA ARG A 60 3.65 1.60 -12.03
C ARG A 60 3.51 0.86 -10.71
N ILE A 61 2.52 1.19 -9.88
CA ILE A 61 2.27 0.53 -8.60
C ILE A 61 1.00 -0.32 -8.62
N GLN A 62 1.06 -1.46 -7.93
CA GLN A 62 -0.09 -2.32 -7.72
C GLN A 62 -0.14 -2.79 -6.27
N LEU A 63 -1.35 -2.90 -5.73
CA LEU A 63 -1.61 -3.53 -4.43
C LEU A 63 -2.36 -4.84 -4.69
N ILE A 64 -1.76 -5.96 -4.30
CA ILE A 64 -2.27 -7.31 -4.57
C ILE A 64 -2.60 -8.05 -3.28
N ASN A 65 -3.36 -9.14 -3.39
CA ASN A 65 -3.73 -10.03 -2.28
C ASN A 65 -4.38 -9.31 -1.09
N VAL A 66 -5.16 -8.26 -1.35
CA VAL A 66 -5.90 -7.53 -0.31
C VAL A 66 -7.05 -8.41 0.17
N SER A 67 -7.09 -8.69 1.47
CA SER A 67 -8.19 -9.45 2.07
C SER A 67 -9.45 -8.60 2.25
N ASP A 68 -10.62 -9.25 2.30
CA ASP A 68 -11.90 -8.57 2.54
C ASP A 68 -11.90 -7.74 3.83
N LYS A 69 -11.20 -8.23 4.86
CA LYS A 69 -11.03 -7.50 6.12
C LYS A 69 -10.26 -6.19 5.95
N VAL A 70 -9.20 -6.20 5.14
CA VAL A 70 -8.43 -4.99 4.84
C VAL A 70 -9.25 -4.03 3.99
N LEU A 71 -10.03 -4.55 3.03
CA LEU A 71 -10.96 -3.74 2.25
C LEU A 71 -12.02 -3.07 3.14
N GLU A 72 -12.54 -3.77 4.15
CA GLU A 72 -13.50 -3.20 5.10
C GLU A 72 -12.86 -2.08 5.93
N GLN A 73 -11.62 -2.26 6.40
CA GLN A 73 -10.87 -1.23 7.11
C GLN A 73 -10.60 0.00 6.24
N MET A 74 -10.28 -0.20 4.95
CA MET A 74 -10.17 0.89 3.98
C MET A 74 -11.50 1.66 3.84
N ARG A 75 -12.62 0.94 3.74
CA ARG A 75 -13.97 1.54 3.65
C ARG A 75 -14.32 2.36 4.89
N TRP A 76 -13.94 1.94 6.09
CA TRP A 76 -14.13 2.73 7.31
C TRP A 76 -13.38 4.07 7.28
N MET A 77 -12.29 4.15 6.50
CA MET A 77 -11.54 5.38 6.26
C MET A 77 -12.03 6.16 5.04
N GLY A 78 -13.18 5.78 4.45
CA GLY A 78 -13.74 6.42 3.27
C GLY A 78 -13.03 6.06 1.96
N MET A 79 -12.23 4.99 1.95
CA MET A 79 -11.41 4.59 0.81
C MET A 79 -11.92 3.28 0.20
N THR A 80 -11.91 3.23 -1.12
CA THR A 80 -12.20 2.02 -1.91
C THR A 80 -11.02 1.75 -2.86
N PRO A 81 -10.85 0.53 -3.38
CA PRO A 81 -9.84 0.26 -4.41
C PRO A 81 -9.91 1.25 -5.59
N GLU A 82 -11.12 1.62 -6.00
CA GLU A 82 -11.38 2.59 -7.05
C GLU A 82 -10.85 3.99 -6.67
N THR A 83 -11.18 4.47 -5.46
CA THR A 83 -10.70 5.76 -4.95
C THR A 83 -9.17 5.79 -4.80
N ILE A 84 -8.55 4.65 -4.49
CA ILE A 84 -7.07 4.54 -4.42
C ILE A 84 -6.46 4.65 -5.81
N ALA A 85 -7.06 4.00 -6.81
CA ALA A 85 -6.61 4.08 -8.20
C ALA A 85 -6.72 5.51 -8.76
N GLU A 86 -7.77 6.25 -8.40
CA GLU A 86 -7.93 7.66 -8.77
C GLU A 86 -6.82 8.56 -8.20
N VAL A 87 -6.29 8.26 -7.01
CA VAL A 87 -5.18 9.03 -6.41
C VAL A 87 -3.86 8.87 -7.18
N ALA A 88 -3.73 7.83 -8.01
CA ALA A 88 -2.55 7.60 -8.83
C ALA A 88 -2.54 8.43 -10.14
N THR A 89 -3.67 9.05 -10.50
CA THR A 89 -3.83 9.91 -11.69
C THR A 89 -3.56 11.38 -11.36
#